data_AF-A0AAW7YSR7-F1
#
_entry.id   AF-A0AAW7YSR7-F1
#
_cell.length_a   1.000
_cell.length_b   1.000
_cell.length_c   1.000
_cell.angle_alpha   90.00
_cell.angle_beta   90.00
_cell.angle_gamma   90.00
#
_symmetry.space_group_name_H-M   'P 1'
#
loop_
_entity.id
_entity.type
_entity.pdbx_description
1 polymer ?
#
loop_
_entity_poly.entity_id
_entity_poly.type
_entity_poly.pdbx_seq_one_letter_code
_entity_poly.pdbx_strand_id
1 'polypeptide(L)' 'MDYAAKVGTPVQAAGDGRVTKSGYSKYNGNYVFIQHSSAYVTKYLHLHKRYVKTGQRVKQGKKIGTVGATGRVTGPH' A
#
# COMPACT_ATOMS: atom_id res chain seq x y z
N MET A 1 1.40 9.69 -7.70
CA MET A 1 0.36 9.13 -8.58
C MET A 1 -0.79 8.74 -7.68
N ASP A 2 -1.96 9.29 -7.94
CA ASP A 2 -3.18 9.00 -7.19
C ASP A 2 -4.17 8.29 -8.12
N TYR A 3 -4.73 7.16 -7.70
CA TYR A 3 -5.57 6.30 -8.54
C TYR A 3 -6.94 6.14 -7.92
N ALA A 4 -7.84 7.08 -8.23
CA ALA A 4 -9.23 7.01 -7.78
C ALA A 4 -9.86 5.67 -8.20
N ALA A 5 -10.23 4.86 -7.21
CA ALA A 5 -10.95 3.62 -7.42
C ALA A 5 -11.98 3.40 -6.30
N LYS A 6 -12.92 2.49 -6.52
CA LYS A 6 -13.90 2.13 -5.48
C LYS A 6 -13.18 1.54 -4.27
N VAL A 7 -13.63 1.87 -3.06
CA VAL A 7 -13.17 1.21 -1.82
C VAL A 7 -13.26 -0.31 -2.00
N GLY A 8 -12.23 -1.03 -1.58
CA GLY A 8 -12.15 -2.48 -1.75
C GLY A 8 -11.46 -2.94 -3.05
N THR A 9 -11.17 -2.03 -4.00
CA THR A 9 -10.42 -2.37 -5.22
C THR A 9 -9.04 -2.95 -4.83
N PRO A 10 -8.63 -4.12 -5.37
CA PRO A 10 -7.35 -4.73 -5.04
C PRO A 10 -6.17 -3.82 -5.38
N VAL A 11 -5.28 -3.60 -4.41
CA VAL A 11 -4.00 -2.92 -4.63
C VAL A 11 -2.91 -3.97 -4.73
N GLN A 12 -2.12 -3.90 -5.80
CA GLN A 12 -1.06 -4.84 -6.12
C GLN A 12 0.33 -4.20 -5.95
N ALA A 13 1.32 -5.02 -5.60
CA ALA A 13 2.72 -4.61 -5.60
C ALA A 13 3.16 -4.28 -7.04
N ALA A 14 3.75 -3.10 -7.22
CA ALA A 14 4.19 -2.61 -8.52
C ALA A 14 5.44 -3.33 -9.03
N GLY A 15 6.16 -4.02 -8.15
CA GLY A 15 7.35 -4.79 -8.46
C GLY A 15 7.72 -5.77 -7.35
N ASP A 16 8.67 -6.65 -7.62
CA ASP A 16 9.28 -7.53 -6.63
C ASP A 16 9.97 -6.72 -5.53
N GLY A 17 9.83 -7.13 -4.26
CA GLY A 17 10.45 -6.39 -3.18
C GLY A 17 10.20 -6.94 -1.79
N ARG A 18 10.61 -6.17 -0.78
CA ARG A 18 10.40 -6.45 0.64
C ARG A 18 9.59 -5.34 1.28
N VAL A 19 8.54 -5.72 2.01
CA VAL A 19 7.74 -4.79 2.79
C VAL A 19 8.60 -4.23 3.92
N THR A 20 8.90 -2.93 3.89
CA THR A 20 9.71 -2.25 4.91
C THR A 20 8.85 -1.65 6.01
N LYS A 21 7.62 -1.25 5.69
CA LYS A 21 6.64 -0.80 6.67
C LYS A 21 5.24 -1.27 6.28
N SER A 22 4.46 -1.72 7.25
CA SER A 22 3.03 -2.00 7.09
C SER A 22 2.33 -1.62 8.39
N GLY A 23 1.52 -0.57 8.38
CA GLY A 23 0.95 -0.03 9.61
C GLY A 23 -0.23 0.91 9.37
N TYR A 24 -0.61 1.61 10.44
CA TYR A 24 -1.58 2.69 10.41
C TYR A 24 -0.95 3.96 10.98
N SER A 25 -1.27 5.12 10.41
CA SER A 25 -0.99 6.41 11.03
C SER A 25 -2.11 7.40 10.75
N LYS A 26 -2.21 8.45 11.58
CA LYS A 26 -3.23 9.51 11.45
C LYS A 26 -3.24 10.14 10.05
N TYR A 27 -2.08 10.35 9.45
CA TYR A 27 -1.96 11.00 8.15
C TYR A 27 -2.12 10.01 7.00
N ASN A 28 -1.39 8.90 7.04
CA ASN A 28 -1.32 7.96 5.92
C ASN A 28 -2.49 6.96 5.89
N GLY A 29 -3.30 6.90 6.94
CA GLY A 29 -4.25 5.82 7.11
C GLY A 29 -3.53 4.48 7.23
N ASN A 30 -4.13 3.42 6.69
CA ASN A 30 -3.43 2.17 6.49
C ASN A 30 -2.44 2.31 5.33
N TYR A 31 -1.21 1.89 5.55
CA TYR A 31 -0.17 1.98 4.55
C TYR A 31 0.71 0.72 4.46
N VAL A 32 1.31 0.54 3.29
CA VAL A 32 2.32 -0.48 3.00
C VAL A 32 3.43 0.19 2.19
N PHE A 33 4.70 0.06 2.63
CA PHE A 33 5.87 0.51 1.89
C PHE A 33 6.68 -0.71 1.46
N ILE A 34 7.06 -0.75 0.19
CA ILE A 34 7.85 -1.84 -0.39
C ILE A 34 9.15 -1.26 -0.92
N GLN A 35 10.27 -1.74 -0.37
CA GLN A 35 11.58 -1.53 -0.96
C GLN A 35 11.77 -2.56 -2.07
N HIS A 36 12.07 -2.07 -3.26
CA HIS A 36 12.44 -2.89 -4.41
C HIS A 36 13.96 -3.12 -4.39
N SER A 37 14.65 -3.05 -5.53
CA SER A 37 16.10 -2.89 -5.54
C SER A 37 16.54 -1.71 -4.66
N SER A 38 17.83 -1.60 -4.36
CA SER A 38 18.37 -0.59 -3.42
C SER A 38 17.97 0.87 -3.73
N ALA A 39 17.51 1.17 -4.94
CA ALA A 39 17.19 2.52 -5.40
C ALA A 39 15.72 2.95 -5.23
N TYR A 40 14.76 2.03 -5.09
CA TYR A 40 13.33 2.39 -5.23
C TYR A 40 12.44 1.90 -4.09
N VAL A 41 11.55 2.79 -3.64
CA VAL A 41 10.48 2.47 -2.67
C VAL A 41 9.14 2.89 -3.24
N THR A 42 8.19 1.96 -3.27
CA THR A 42 6.78 2.29 -3.53
C THR A 42 6.02 2.43 -2.22
N LYS A 43 5.16 3.45 -2.14
CA LYS A 43 4.33 3.76 -0.98
C LYS A 43 2.87 3.64 -1.36
N TYR A 44 2.15 2.79 -0.64
CA TYR A 44 0.72 2.60 -0.78
C TYR A 44 0.05 3.15 0.48
N LEU A 45 -0.77 4.17 0.33
CA LEU A 45 -1.39 4.92 1.43
C LEU A 45 -2.90 4.73 1.42
N HIS A 46 -3.56 5.19 2.48
CA HIS A 46 -5.01 5.37 2.58
C HIS A 46 -5.85 4.10 2.40
N LEU A 47 -5.20 2.93 2.49
CA LEU A 47 -5.81 1.64 2.21
C LEU A 47 -7.00 1.37 3.15
N HIS A 48 -7.99 0.61 2.67
CA HIS A 48 -9.06 0.12 3.53
C HIS A 48 -8.57 -1.05 4.40
N LYS A 49 -7.86 -2.00 3.77
CA LYS A 49 -7.23 -3.16 4.44
C LYS A 49 -5.82 -3.41 3.92
N ARG A 50 -4.94 -3.92 4.79
CA ARG A 50 -3.58 -4.40 4.47
C ARG A 50 -3.56 -5.93 4.54
N TYR A 51 -2.86 -6.56 3.60
CA TYR A 51 -2.73 -8.03 3.56
C TYR A 51 -1.29 -8.52 3.75
N VAL A 52 -0.35 -7.62 3.95
CA VAL A 52 1.07 -7.94 4.10
C VAL A 52 1.67 -7.32 5.35
N LYS A 53 2.70 -7.96 5.91
CA LYS A 53 3.38 -7.54 7.15
C LYS A 53 4.79 -7.04 6.86
N THR A 54 5.33 -6.20 7.74
CA THR A 54 6.74 -5.78 7.69
C THR A 54 7.66 -7.00 7.66
N GLY A 55 8.65 -6.96 6.76
CA GLY A 55 9.62 -8.02 6.54
C GLY A 55 9.25 -9.03 5.45
N GLN A 56 7.98 -9.07 5.02
CA GLN A 56 7.49 -10.00 4.01
C GLN A 56 8.06 -9.68 2.62
N ARG A 57 8.48 -10.73 1.89
CA ARG A 57 8.80 -10.64 0.46
C ARG A 57 7.53 -10.71 -0.37
N VAL A 58 7.46 -9.89 -1.42
CA VAL A 58 6.33 -9.83 -2.36
C VAL A 58 6.84 -9.88 -3.78
N LYS A 59 6.00 -10.40 -4.67
CA LYS A 59 6.21 -10.39 -6.12
C LYS A 59 5.37 -9.32 -6.77
N GLN A 60 5.78 -8.82 -7.93
CA GLN A 60 4.94 -7.95 -8.77
C GLN A 60 3.55 -8.58 -8.96
N GLY A 61 2.50 -7.76 -8.91
CA GLY A 61 1.12 -8.21 -9.02
C GLY A 61 0.54 -8.84 -7.75
N LYS A 62 1.36 -9.12 -6.72
CA LYS A 62 0.84 -9.65 -5.45
C LYS A 62 -0.12 -8.65 -4.83
N LYS A 63 -1.33 -9.10 -4.46
CA LYS A 63 -2.29 -8.32 -3.67
C LYS A 63 -1.69 -7.97 -2.30
N ILE A 64 -1.58 -6.68 -2.01
CA ILE A 64 -0.99 -6.15 -0.77
C ILE A 64 -1.99 -5.37 0.09
N GLY A 65 -3.08 -4.90 -0.50
CA GLY A 65 -4.13 -4.17 0.20
C GLY A 65 -5.39 -4.01 -0.64
N THR A 66 -6.28 -3.14 -0.16
CA THR A 66 -7.42 -2.62 -0.92
C THR A 66 -7.48 -1.11 -0.81
N VAL A 67 -7.93 -0.45 -1.89
CA VAL A 67 -8.21 0.98 -1.93
C VAL A 67 -9.15 1.37 -0.80
N GLY A 68 -8.91 2.52 -0.19
CA GLY A 68 -9.70 3.02 0.91
C GLY A 68 -9.68 4.53 0.99
N ALA A 69 -10.18 5.06 2.10
CA ALA A 69 -10.17 6.49 2.41
C ALA A 69 -9.69 6.73 3.85
N THR A 70 -8.71 5.94 4.30
CA THR A 70 -8.25 6.03 5.70
C THR A 70 -7.19 7.12 5.87
N GLY A 71 -7.07 7.66 7.09
CA GLY A 71 -6.16 8.77 7.38
C GLY A 71 -6.76 10.11 6.99
N ARG A 72 -5.92 11.05 6.56
CA ARG A 72 -6.35 12.41 6.20
C ARG A 72 -6.48 12.54 4.68
N VAL A 73 -7.65 12.18 4.15
CA VAL A 73 -7.98 12.26 2.72
C VAL A 73 -9.37 12.85 2.49
N THR A 74 -9.60 13.40 1.30
CA THR A 74 -10.91 13.97 0.90
C THR A 74 -11.85 12.93 0.29
N GLY A 75 -11.34 11.76 -0.10
CA GLY A 75 -12.14 10.68 -0.67
C GLY A 75 -11.30 9.43 -1.00
N PRO A 76 -11.94 8.31 -1.39
CA PRO A 76 -11.24 7.06 -1.64
C PRO A 76 -10.30 7.10 -2.84
N HIS A 77 -9.09 6.58 -2.66
CA HIS A 77 -8.06 6.43 -3.69
C HIS A 77 -6.99 5.40 -3.31
#